data_AF-A0A661AGE4-F1
#
_entry.id   AF-A0A661AGE4-F1
#
_cell.length_a   1.000
_cell.length_b   1.000
_cell.length_c   1.000
_cell.angle_alpha   90.00
_cell.angle_beta   90.00
_cell.angle_gamma   90.00
#
_symmetry.space_group_name_H-M   'P 1'
#
loop_
_entity.id
_entity.type
_entity.pdbx_description
1 polymer ?
#
loop_
_entity_poly.entity_id
_entity_poly.type
_entity_poly.pdbx_seq_one_letter_code
_entity_poly.pdbx_strand_id
1 'polypeptide(L)'
;MGAIDYRRYGRYLIEYARDVNEPWRLRADAIRFLGYSGDTTLIPFLKGFLLNDTLKIILHTDVLLPGEEHGYRVHYPLKEAAYVALLKLGVRVRRQGENYWIEKEGGKDKRQ
;
A
#
# COMPACT_ATOMS: atom_id res chain seq x y z
N MET A 1 18.44 -14.94 -14.38
CA MET A 1 17.89 -13.64 -13.93
C MET A 1 18.43 -13.37 -12.54
N GLY A 2 19.30 -12.37 -12.37
CA GLY A 2 19.86 -12.03 -11.06
C GLY A 2 18.80 -11.38 -10.18
N ALA A 3 18.78 -11.73 -8.89
CA ALA A 3 17.90 -11.08 -7.93
C ALA A 3 18.27 -9.59 -7.84
N ILE A 4 17.31 -8.70 -8.09
CA ILE A 4 17.49 -7.25 -7.91
C ILE A 4 17.73 -7.03 -6.41
N ASP A 5 18.87 -6.43 -6.06
CA ASP A 5 19.13 -6.00 -4.68
C ASP A 5 18.35 -4.71 -4.38
N TYR A 6 17.10 -4.90 -3.97
CA TYR A 6 16.17 -3.83 -3.64
C TYR A 6 16.65 -2.98 -2.44
N ARG A 7 17.58 -3.46 -1.60
CA ARG A 7 18.11 -2.66 -0.47
C ARG A 7 18.91 -1.46 -0.96
N ARG A 8 19.61 -1.60 -2.09
CA ARG A 8 20.41 -0.52 -2.69
C ARG A 8 19.55 0.64 -3.23
N TYR A 9 18.30 0.37 -3.59
CA TYR A 9 17.39 1.35 -4.18
C TYR A 9 16.39 1.95 -3.18
N GLY A 10 16.40 1.50 -1.91
CA GLY A 10 15.41 1.90 -0.92
C GLY A 10 15.26 3.41 -0.77
N ARG A 11 16.37 4.15 -0.70
CA ARG A 11 16.35 5.63 -0.60
C ARG A 11 15.68 6.29 -1.79
N TYR A 12 16.04 5.89 -3.00
CA TYR A 12 15.46 6.43 -4.24
C TYR A 12 13.95 6.14 -4.33
N LEU A 13 13.53 4.93 -3.96
CA LEU A 13 12.12 4.56 -3.97
C LEU A 13 11.30 5.31 -2.90
N ILE A 14 11.89 5.63 -1.73
CA ILE A 14 11.25 6.46 -0.70
C ILE A 14 11.04 7.89 -1.22
N GLU A 15 12.07 8.48 -1.83
CA GLU A 15 12.01 9.83 -2.40
C GLU A 15 10.93 9.90 -3.48
N TYR A 16 10.94 8.93 -4.38
CA TYR A 16 9.99 8.82 -5.48
C TYR A 16 8.55 8.60 -5.01
N ALA A 17 8.32 7.77 -3.98
CA ALA A 17 7.00 7.58 -3.38
C ALA A 17 6.44 8.87 -2.76
N ARG A 18 7.29 9.74 -2.22
CA ARG A 18 6.91 10.99 -1.57
C ARG A 18 6.69 12.15 -2.53
N ASP A 19 7.31 12.14 -3.70
CA ASP A 19 7.22 13.26 -4.64
C ASP A 19 5.80 13.40 -5.18
N VAL A 20 5.11 14.47 -4.79
CA VAL A 20 3.72 14.74 -5.22
C VAL A 20 3.61 15.18 -6.68
N ASN A 21 4.73 15.57 -7.30
CA ASN A 21 4.79 15.93 -8.71
C ASN A 21 4.90 14.70 -9.62
N GLU A 22 5.30 13.55 -9.06
CA GLU A 22 5.37 12.31 -9.81
C GLU A 22 3.97 11.73 -10.07
N PRO A 23 3.75 11.10 -11.24
CA PRO A 23 2.51 10.40 -11.53
C PRO A 23 2.17 9.38 -10.44
N TRP A 24 0.92 9.37 -10.00
CA TRP A 24 0.48 8.48 -8.91
C TRP A 24 0.79 7.01 -9.17
N ARG A 25 0.77 6.57 -10.44
CA ARG A 25 1.08 5.20 -10.85
C ARG A 25 2.51 4.83 -10.46
N LEU A 26 3.43 5.74 -10.75
CA LEU A 26 4.86 5.56 -10.52
C LEU A 26 5.19 5.61 -9.02
N ARG A 27 4.51 6.47 -8.27
CA ARG A 27 4.56 6.49 -6.80
C ARG A 27 4.02 5.20 -6.18
N ALA A 28 2.87 4.70 -6.66
CA ALA A 28 2.28 3.45 -6.20
C ALA A 28 3.21 2.26 -6.47
N ASP A 29 3.84 2.23 -7.64
CA ASP A 29 4.84 1.21 -7.98
C ASP A 29 6.03 1.25 -7.04
N ALA A 30 6.59 2.43 -6.75
CA ALA A 30 7.69 2.57 -5.80
C ALA A 30 7.33 2.08 -4.39
N ILE A 31 6.14 2.44 -3.88
CA ILE A 31 5.63 1.94 -2.59
C ILE A 31 5.54 0.41 -2.61
N ARG A 32 5.01 -0.17 -3.69
CA ARG A 32 4.90 -1.63 -3.83
C ARG A 32 6.27 -2.30 -3.88
N PHE A 33 7.24 -1.71 -4.59
CA PHE A 33 8.62 -2.20 -4.67
C PHE A 33 9.33 -2.21 -3.33
N LEU A 34 9.10 -1.20 -2.47
CA LEU A 34 9.66 -1.16 -1.12
C LEU A 34 9.29 -2.40 -0.29
N GLY A 35 8.08 -2.95 -0.47
CA GLY A 35 7.67 -4.19 0.21
C GLY A 35 8.46 -5.44 -0.21
N TYR A 36 9.07 -5.45 -1.39
CA TYR A 36 9.91 -6.56 -1.85
C TYR A 36 11.35 -6.53 -1.32
N SER A 37 11.76 -5.43 -0.69
CA SER A 37 13.11 -5.29 -0.15
C SER A 37 13.41 -6.23 1.02
N GLY A 38 12.37 -6.68 1.74
CA GLY A 38 12.49 -7.37 3.02
C GLY A 38 12.97 -6.46 4.16
N ASP A 39 13.13 -5.16 3.92
CA ASP A 39 13.57 -4.21 4.93
C ASP A 39 12.40 -3.78 5.83
N THR A 40 12.31 -4.40 7.00
CA THR A 40 11.27 -4.13 7.99
C THR A 40 11.36 -2.73 8.59
N THR A 41 12.49 -2.01 8.43
CA THR A 41 12.60 -0.61 8.88
C THR A 41 11.69 0.34 8.09
N LEU A 42 11.19 -0.10 6.93
CA LEU A 42 10.25 0.65 6.09
C LEU A 42 8.79 0.57 6.59
N ILE A 43 8.48 -0.29 7.55
CA ILE A 43 7.10 -0.48 8.05
C ILE A 43 6.46 0.84 8.51
N PRO A 44 7.09 1.70 9.34
CA PRO A 44 6.49 2.97 9.76
C PRO A 44 6.18 3.90 8.58
N PHE A 45 7.06 3.95 7.59
CA PHE A 45 6.89 4.74 6.37
C PHE A 45 5.67 4.26 5.56
N LEU A 46 5.57 2.94 5.33
CA LEU A 46 4.46 2.34 4.59
C LEU A 46 3.11 2.47 5.34
N LYS A 47 3.12 2.35 6.69
CA LYS A 47 1.94 2.63 7.51
C LYS A 47 1.44 4.06 7.32
N GLY A 48 2.35 5.01 7.14
CA GLY A 48 2.01 6.40 6.83
C GLY A 48 1.12 6.54 5.60
N PHE A 49 1.48 5.87 4.48
CA PHE A 49 0.64 5.86 3.29
C PHE A 49 -0.70 5.15 3.52
N LEU A 50 -0.68 3.98 4.15
CA LEU A 50 -1.90 3.20 4.39
C LEU A 50 -2.96 4.00 5.16
N LEU A 51 -2.54 4.73 6.18
CA LEU A 51 -3.45 5.39 7.13
C LEU A 51 -3.76 6.83 6.75
N ASN A 52 -2.81 7.56 6.15
CA ASN A 52 -2.91 9.01 5.97
C ASN A 52 -3.04 9.46 4.51
N ASP A 53 -2.77 8.60 3.53
CA ASP A 53 -2.92 9.02 2.13
C ASP A 53 -4.39 9.32 1.81
N THR A 54 -4.63 10.32 0.96
CA THR A 54 -5.98 10.75 0.58
C THR A 54 -6.18 10.75 -0.93
N LEU A 55 -5.18 10.30 -1.70
CA LEU A 55 -5.30 10.27 -3.16
C LEU A 55 -6.38 9.26 -3.54
N LYS A 56 -7.44 9.78 -4.15
CA LYS A 56 -8.58 9.03 -4.64
C LYS A 56 -8.68 9.22 -6.14
N ILE A 57 -8.79 8.13 -6.87
CA ILE A 57 -9.10 8.14 -8.29
C ILE A 57 -10.39 7.37 -8.54
N ILE A 58 -11.08 7.73 -9.62
CA ILE A 58 -12.24 6.99 -10.12
C ILE A 58 -11.75 6.19 -11.32
N LEU A 59 -11.83 4.86 -11.22
CA LEU A 59 -11.55 3.96 -12.32
C LEU A 59 -12.85 3.65 -13.05
N HIS A 60 -12.85 3.91 -14.36
CA HIS A 60 -13.88 3.41 -15.24
C HIS A 60 -13.59 1.95 -15.54
N THR A 61 -14.60 1.10 -15.45
CA THR A 61 -14.49 -0.32 -15.73
C THR A 61 -15.72 -0.79 -16.46
N ASP A 62 -15.53 -1.76 -17.36
CA ASP A 62 -16.64 -2.42 -18.04
C ASP A 62 -17.31 -3.49 -17.15
N VAL A 63 -16.78 -3.71 -15.93
CA VAL A 63 -17.31 -4.69 -14.98
C VAL A 63 -18.34 -4.04 -14.06
N LEU A 64 -19.62 -4.33 -14.33
CA LEU A 64 -20.78 -3.89 -13.54
C LEU A 64 -21.09 -4.87 -12.41
N LEU A 65 -21.35 -4.35 -11.20
CA LEU A 65 -21.99 -5.13 -10.15
C LEU A 65 -23.51 -5.18 -10.36
N PRO A 66 -24.24 -6.16 -9.79
CA PRO A 66 -25.69 -6.23 -9.93
C PRO A 66 -26.37 -4.94 -9.49
N GLY A 67 -27.13 -4.32 -10.41
CA GLY A 67 -27.85 -3.06 -10.16
C GLY A 67 -27.07 -1.79 -10.55
N GLU A 68 -25.86 -1.89 -11.08
CA GLU A 68 -25.11 -0.74 -11.60
C GLU A 68 -25.35 -0.53 -13.10
N GLU A 69 -25.67 0.72 -13.50
CA GLU A 69 -25.77 1.11 -14.92
C GLU A 69 -24.42 1.45 -15.54
N HIS A 70 -23.43 1.80 -14.72
CA HIS A 70 -22.08 2.18 -15.13
C HIS A 70 -21.05 1.66 -14.15
N GLY A 71 -19.90 1.18 -14.66
CA GLY A 71 -18.85 0.61 -13.84
C GLY A 71 -17.87 1.68 -13.39
N TYR A 72 -18.12 2.24 -12.21
CA TYR A 72 -17.18 3.14 -11.56
C TYR A 72 -16.66 2.49 -10.28
N ARG A 73 -15.34 2.53 -10.09
CA ARG A 73 -14.73 2.07 -8.84
C ARG A 73 -13.88 3.16 -8.23
N VAL A 74 -14.13 3.43 -6.96
CA VAL A 74 -13.25 4.25 -6.15
C VAL A 74 -11.98 3.45 -5.86
N HIS A 75 -10.83 4.07 -6.09
CA HIS A 75 -9.53 3.45 -5.85
C HIS A 75 -8.60 4.43 -5.12
N TYR A 76 -7.90 3.92 -4.10
CA TYR A 76 -6.89 4.66 -3.35
C TYR A 76 -5.52 4.05 -3.64
N PRO A 77 -4.84 4.46 -4.73
CA PRO A 77 -3.71 3.72 -5.27
C PRO A 77 -2.54 3.62 -4.29
N LEU A 78 -2.23 4.69 -3.55
CA LEU A 78 -1.09 4.66 -2.63
C LEU A 78 -1.41 3.89 -1.35
N LYS A 79 -2.66 3.92 -0.87
CA LYS A 79 -3.12 3.04 0.23
C LYS A 79 -3.04 1.56 -0.17
N GLU A 80 -3.53 1.23 -1.36
CA GLU A 80 -3.51 -0.16 -1.84
C GLU A 80 -2.07 -0.66 -2.06
N ALA A 81 -1.19 0.17 -2.61
CA ALA A 81 0.22 -0.16 -2.73
C ALA A 81 0.88 -0.38 -1.36
N ALA A 82 0.59 0.48 -0.39
CA ALA A 82 1.10 0.36 0.98
C ALA A 82 0.58 -0.89 1.69
N TYR A 83 -0.70 -1.23 1.50
CA TYR A 83 -1.30 -2.47 1.99
C TYR A 83 -0.52 -3.69 1.49
N VAL A 84 -0.31 -3.79 0.18
CA VAL A 84 0.44 -4.90 -0.43
C VAL A 84 1.88 -4.95 0.08
N ALA A 85 2.55 -3.79 0.19
CA ALA A 85 3.92 -3.72 0.67
C ALA A 85 4.05 -4.18 2.13
N LEU A 86 3.11 -3.78 2.99
CA LEU A 86 3.06 -4.19 4.39
C LEU A 86 2.84 -5.70 4.55
N LEU A 87 1.94 -6.30 3.76
CA LEU A 87 1.75 -7.76 3.75
C LEU A 87 3.04 -8.50 3.40
N LYS A 88 3.81 -7.99 2.43
CA LYS A 88 5.10 -8.59 2.03
C LYS A 88 6.17 -8.53 3.10
N LEU A 89 6.15 -7.47 3.92
CA LEU A 89 7.02 -7.33 5.07
C LEU A 89 6.51 -8.09 6.32
N GLY A 90 5.47 -8.91 6.17
CA GLY A 90 4.92 -9.74 7.26
C GLY A 90 3.95 -9.01 8.19
N VAL A 91 3.55 -7.78 7.88
CA VAL A 91 2.59 -7.04 8.70
C VAL A 91 1.18 -7.51 8.38
N ARG A 92 0.42 -7.89 9.42
CA ARG A 92 -1.00 -8.23 9.27
C ARG A 92 -1.84 -6.98 9.11
N VAL A 93 -2.50 -6.86 7.96
CA VAL A 93 -3.41 -5.75 7.65
C VAL A 93 -4.76 -6.31 7.23
N ARG A 94 -5.82 -5.89 7.92
CA ARG A 94 -7.21 -6.18 7.56
C ARG A 94 -7.72 -5.11 6.60
N ARG A 95 -8.47 -5.51 5.58
CA ARG A 95 -9.17 -4.63 4.63
C ARG A 95 -10.67 -4.95 4.63
N GLN A 96 -11.51 -3.92 4.66
CA GLN A 96 -12.95 -4.04 4.43
C GLN A 96 -13.42 -2.83 3.61
N GLY A 97 -13.73 -3.07 2.34
CA GLY A 97 -13.98 -2.00 1.39
C GLY A 97 -12.78 -1.06 1.27
N GLU A 98 -12.99 0.21 1.61
CA GLU A 98 -12.00 1.29 1.58
C GLU A 98 -11.21 1.44 2.90
N ASN A 99 -11.59 0.71 3.95
CA ASN A 99 -11.01 0.82 5.27
C ASN A 99 -9.91 -0.21 5.51
N TYR A 100 -8.85 0.21 6.22
CA TYR A 100 -7.67 -0.60 6.53
C TYR A 100 -7.35 -0.52 8.02
N TRP A 101 -6.96 -1.65 8.61
CA TRP A 101 -6.53 -1.74 10.01
C TRP A 101 -5.29 -2.61 10.12
N ILE A 102 -4.28 -2.13 10.83
CA ILE A 102 -3.11 -2.93 11.18
C ILE A 102 -3.47 -3.72 12.43
N GLU A 103 -3.41 -5.05 12.34
CA GLU A 103 -3.60 -5.90 13.50
C GLU A 103 -2.37 -5.76 14.41
N LYS A 104 -2.58 -5.53 15.70
CA LYS A 104 -1.47 -5.56 16.65
C LYS A 104 -0.91 -6.99 16.65
N GLU A 105 0.40 -7.13 16.49
CA GLU A 105 1.07 -8.39 16.82
C GLU A 105 0.68 -8.78 18.24
N GLY A 106 0.30 -10.04 18.43
CA GLY A 106 -0.32 -10.54 19.65
C GLY A 106 0.43 -10.12 20.91
N GLY A 107 0.00 -9.02 21.51
CA GLY A 107 0.15 -8.82 22.93
C GLY A 107 -0.71 -9.90 23.56
N LYS A 108 -0.07 -10.86 24.23
CA LYS A 108 -0.76 -11.67 25.23
C LYS A 108 -1.55 -10.69 26.09
N ASP A 109 -2.86 -10.77 25.96
CA ASP A 109 -3.81 -10.12 26.82
C ASP A 109 -3.48 -10.64 28.24
N LYS A 110 -2.70 -9.87 29.01
CA LYS A 110 -2.57 -10.10 30.45
C LYS A 110 -3.90 -9.67 31.04
N ARG A 111 -4.93 -10.49 30.84
CA ARG A 111 -6.13 -10.47 31.68
C ARG A 111 -5.69 -10.97 33.04
N GLN A 112 -5.41 -10.01 33.91
CA GLN A 112 -5.49 -10.16 35.36
C GLN A 112 -6.92 -10.51 35.77
#